data_AF-A0ABD1BC52-F1
#
_entry.id   AF-A0ABD1BC52-F1
#
_cell.length_a   1.000
_cell.length_b   1.000
_cell.length_c   1.000
_cell.angle_alpha   90.00
_cell.angle_beta   90.00
_cell.angle_gamma   90.00
#
_symmetry.space_group_name_H-M   'P 1'
#
loop_
_entity.id
_entity.type
_entity.pdbx_description
1 polymer ?
#
loop_
_entity_poly.entity_id
_entity_poly.type
_entity_poly.pdbx_seq_one_letter_code
_entity_poly.pdbx_strand_id
1 'polypeptide(L)'
;MKRESCRKDVERAFAVLQSRFEIVAGPARFWSKTVLHDIITTCIIMHNMIIEDERDLDAPVEEQTEFPTPEVEMTGDEEARFQAFLARHQKIKNREAHIELRNALIEHLWSAYNQSEN
;
A
#
# COMPACT_ATOMS: atom_id res chain seq x y z
N MET A 1 28.08 -13.12 -5.34
CA MET A 1 27.71 -13.60 -3.99
C MET A 1 27.35 -12.50 -2.99
N LYS A 2 28.12 -11.40 -2.83
CA LYS A 2 27.81 -10.36 -1.81
C LYS A 2 26.46 -9.63 -1.96
N ARG A 3 26.07 -9.27 -3.19
CA ARG A 3 24.78 -8.58 -3.46
C ARG A 3 23.57 -9.46 -3.15
N GLU A 4 23.67 -10.75 -3.46
CA GLU A 4 22.64 -11.75 -3.20
C GLU A 4 22.39 -11.93 -1.70
N SER A 5 23.46 -11.97 -0.91
CA SER A 5 23.37 -12.09 0.56
C SER A 5 22.68 -10.88 1.17
N CYS A 6 23.14 -9.67 0.82
CA CYS A 6 22.55 -8.43 1.32
C CYS A 6 21.06 -8.31 0.96
N ARG A 7 20.67 -8.69 -0.27
CA ARG A 7 19.26 -8.72 -0.68
C ARG A 7 18.43 -9.66 0.19
N LYS A 8 18.95 -10.86 0.47
CA LYS A 8 18.26 -11.85 1.32
C LYS A 8 18.09 -11.36 2.76
N ASP A 9 19.09 -10.69 3.30
CA ASP A 9 19.02 -10.14 4.66
C ASP A 9 17.95 -9.05 4.76
N VAL A 10 17.88 -8.17 3.76
CA VAL A 10 16.83 -7.15 3.66
C VAL A 10 15.44 -7.78 3.51
N GLU A 11 15.28 -8.77 2.62
CA GLU A 11 14.02 -9.48 2.42
C GLU A 11 13.55 -10.19 3.69
N ARG A 12 14.47 -10.83 4.42
CA ARG A 12 14.18 -11.50 5.68
C ARG A 12 13.73 -10.50 6.75
N ALA A 13 14.45 -9.38 6.90
CA ALA A 13 14.08 -8.34 7.85
C ALA A 13 12.70 -7.75 7.52
N PHE A 14 12.43 -7.51 6.24
CA PHE A 14 11.14 -7.00 5.80
C PHE A 14 9.99 -7.98 6.05
N ALA A 15 10.21 -9.28 5.83
CA ALA A 15 9.21 -10.31 6.12
C ALA A 15 8.87 -10.39 7.63
N VAL A 16 9.87 -10.20 8.50
CA VAL A 16 9.64 -10.12 9.96
C VAL A 16 8.84 -8.89 10.34
N LEU A 17 9.16 -7.73 9.75
CA LEU A 17 8.41 -6.50 10.01
C LEU A 17 6.96 -6.60 9.50
N GLN A 18 6.72 -7.25 8.35
CA GLN A 18 5.37 -7.48 7.83
C GLN A 18 4.54 -8.43 8.69
N SER A 19 5.14 -9.47 9.29
CA SER A 19 4.40 -10.40 10.16
C SER A 19 4.04 -9.79 11.52
N ARG A 20 4.82 -8.81 11.99
CA ARG A 20 4.62 -8.13 13.27
C ARG A 20 3.77 -6.86 13.15
N PHE A 21 3.89 -6.11 12.05
CA PHE A 21 3.22 -4.84 11.84
C PHE A 21 2.41 -4.86 10.54
N GLU A 22 1.10 -5.03 10.67
CA GLU A 22 0.17 -5.14 9.51
C GLU A 22 0.25 -3.91 8.59
N ILE A 23 0.55 -2.73 9.13
CA ILE A 23 0.75 -1.50 8.35
C ILE A 23 1.86 -1.63 7.29
N VAL A 24 2.86 -2.50 7.50
CA VAL A 24 3.96 -2.75 6.55
C VAL A 24 3.53 -3.68 5.40
N ALA A 25 2.43 -4.44 5.57
CA ALA A 25 1.85 -5.29 4.54
C ALA A 25 0.93 -4.50 3.57
N GLY A 26 0.53 -3.28 3.94
CA GLY A 26 -0.34 -2.43 3.14
C GLY A 26 0.30 -1.86 1.86
N PRO A 27 -0.50 -1.32 0.92
CA PRO A 27 0.02 -0.82 -0.35
C PRO A 27 0.86 0.46 -0.15
N ALA A 28 2.16 0.39 -0.42
CA ALA A 28 3.08 1.53 -0.32
C ALA A 28 2.73 2.71 -1.25
N ARG A 29 1.93 2.48 -2.30
CA ARG A 29 1.60 3.48 -3.34
C ARG A 29 0.80 4.69 -2.82
N PHE A 30 0.16 4.56 -1.67
CA PHE A 30 -0.68 5.61 -1.07
C PHE A 30 0.12 6.55 -0.17
N TRP A 31 1.32 6.14 0.21
CA TRP A 31 2.17 6.86 1.14
C TRP A 31 3.25 7.66 0.39
N SER A 32 3.54 8.86 0.87
CA SER A 32 4.71 9.59 0.39
C SER A 32 5.99 8.87 0.84
N LYS A 33 7.12 9.13 0.15
CA LYS A 33 8.41 8.53 0.55
C LYS A 33 8.81 8.89 1.98
N THR A 34 8.51 10.11 2.41
CA THR A 34 8.78 10.57 3.78
C THR A 34 7.94 9.78 4.78
N VAL A 35 6.64 9.61 4.52
CA VAL A 35 5.77 8.84 5.41
C VAL A 35 6.16 7.36 5.46
N LEU A 36 6.52 6.76 4.32
CA LEU A 36 7.05 5.39 4.30
C LEU A 36 8.33 5.25 5.13
N HIS A 37 9.22 6.23 5.03
CA HIS A 37 10.44 6.26 5.84
C HIS A 37 10.12 6.31 7.33
N ASP A 38 9.17 7.16 7.73
CA ASP A 38 8.77 7.31 9.12
C ASP A 38 8.08 6.04 9.65
N ILE A 39 7.21 5.41 8.85
CA ILE A 39 6.56 4.13 9.19
C ILE A 39 7.62 3.04 9.42
N ILE A 40 8.52 2.83 8.45
CA ILE A 40 9.55 1.78 8.56
C ILE A 40 10.48 2.04 9.74
N THR A 41 10.90 3.29 9.94
CA THR A 41 11.76 3.67 11.07
C THR A 41 11.07 3.40 12.40
N THR A 42 9.79 3.76 12.53
CA THR A 42 9.00 3.52 13.74
C THR A 42 8.84 2.02 14.00
N CYS A 43 8.54 1.22 12.98
CA CYS A 43 8.47 -0.25 13.11
C CYS A 43 9.81 -0.87 13.55
N ILE A 44 10.96 -0.36 13.07
CA ILE A 44 12.28 -0.83 13.51
C ILE A 44 12.54 -0.48 14.97
N ILE A 45 12.22 0.75 15.39
CA ILE A 45 12.39 1.19 16.78
C ILE A 45 11.50 0.33 17.71
N MET A 46 10.22 0.19 17.38
CA MET A 46 9.29 -0.63 18.16
C MET A 46 9.71 -2.10 18.19
N HIS A 47 10.18 -2.65 17.07
CA HIS A 47 10.70 -4.02 17.05
C HIS A 47 11.86 -4.20 18.02
N ASN A 48 12.83 -3.27 18.00
CA ASN A 48 13.96 -3.32 18.92
C ASN A 48 13.50 -3.15 20.37
N MET A 49 12.56 -2.24 20.65
CA MET A 49 12.01 -2.06 21.99
C MET A 49 11.32 -3.32 22.52
N ILE A 50 10.50 -3.98 21.69
CA ILE A 50 9.84 -5.24 22.05
C ILE A 50 10.88 -6.34 22.31
N ILE A 51 11.93 -6.43 21.50
CA ILE A 51 12.99 -7.45 21.70
C ILE A 51 13.78 -7.19 22.99
N GLU A 52 14.08 -5.93 23.31
CA GLU A 52 14.76 -5.59 24.56
C GLU A 52 13.85 -5.86 25.77
N ASP A 53 12.56 -5.50 25.70
CA ASP A 53 11.56 -5.81 26.74
C ASP A 53 11.39 -7.32 26.93
N GLU A 54 11.21 -8.08 25.84
CA GLU A 54 11.12 -9.55 25.87
C GLU A 54 12.38 -10.23 26.42
N ARG A 55 13.57 -9.62 26.24
CA ARG A 55 14.84 -10.09 26.82
C ARG A 55 14.95 -9.77 28.32
N ASP A 56 14.33 -8.69 28.76
CA ASP A 56 14.26 -8.30 30.18
C ASP A 56 13.18 -9.07 30.95
N LEU A 57 12.33 -9.88 30.29
CA LEU A 57 11.32 -10.74 30.95
C LEU A 57 11.91 -11.92 31.76
N ASP A 58 13.23 -12.14 31.73
CA ASP A 58 13.92 -12.97 32.73
C ASP A 58 14.09 -12.24 34.08
N ALA A 59 13.70 -10.96 34.16
CA ALA A 59 13.56 -10.18 35.40
C ALA A 59 12.09 -10.19 35.89
N PRO A 60 11.84 -10.01 37.21
CA PRO A 60 10.49 -10.06 37.77
C PRO A 60 9.57 -9.00 37.14
N VAL A 61 8.45 -9.44 36.59
CA VAL A 61 7.45 -8.60 35.94
C VAL A 61 6.88 -7.58 36.94
N GLU A 62 7.15 -6.29 36.73
CA GLU A 62 6.34 -5.22 37.28
C GLU A 62 5.12 -5.03 36.36
N GLU A 63 3.94 -5.08 36.97
CA GLU A 63 2.63 -5.03 36.32
C GLU A 63 2.44 -3.67 35.61
N GLN A 64 2.84 -3.59 34.34
CA GLN A 64 2.70 -2.36 33.55
C GLN A 64 1.22 -2.13 33.25
N THR A 65 0.73 -0.98 33.73
CA THR A 65 -0.64 -0.49 33.58
C THR A 65 -1.00 -0.41 32.10
N GLU A 66 -2.16 -0.94 31.71
CA GLU A 66 -2.69 -0.89 30.35
C GLU A 66 -2.58 0.53 29.78
N PHE A 67 -1.71 0.72 28.78
CA PHE A 67 -1.66 1.96 28.04
C PHE A 67 -2.94 2.08 27.20
N PRO A 68 -3.64 3.21 27.26
CA PRO A 68 -4.83 3.40 26.45
C PRO A 68 -4.43 3.31 24.97
N THR A 69 -5.10 2.43 24.22
CA THR A 69 -4.93 2.33 22.77
C THR A 69 -5.17 3.71 22.16
N PRO A 70 -4.19 4.30 21.48
CA PRO A 70 -4.43 5.54 20.77
C PRO A 70 -5.43 5.21 19.66
N GLU A 71 -6.62 5.79 19.75
CA GLU A 71 -7.60 5.75 18.68
C GLU A 71 -6.98 6.56 17.53
N VAL A 72 -6.35 5.85 16.59
CA VAL A 72 -5.77 6.46 15.39
C VAL A 72 -6.95 6.94 14.55
N GLU A 73 -7.33 8.20 14.73
CA GLU A 73 -8.25 8.88 13.84
C GLU A 73 -7.62 8.89 12.44
N MET A 74 -8.08 7.98 11.59
CA MET A 74 -7.83 8.02 10.17
C MET A 74 -8.40 9.33 9.65
N THR A 75 -7.54 10.33 9.43
CA THR A 75 -7.93 11.66 8.97
C THR A 75 -8.87 11.54 7.76
N GLY A 76 -10.04 12.17 7.83
CA GLY A 76 -11.18 11.97 6.92
C GLY A 76 -10.95 12.22 5.42
N ASP A 77 -9.73 12.54 4.99
CA ASP A 77 -9.32 12.62 3.58
C ASP A 77 -8.96 11.23 2.98
N GLU A 78 -8.63 10.24 3.81
CA GLU A 78 -8.24 8.90 3.31
C GLU A 78 -9.42 8.15 2.68
N GLU A 79 -10.59 8.17 3.31
CA GLU A 79 -11.81 7.58 2.77
C GLU A 79 -12.22 8.28 1.47
N ALA A 80 -12.14 9.62 1.43
CA ALA A 80 -12.44 10.39 0.22
C ALA A 80 -11.48 10.05 -0.93
N ARG A 81 -10.18 9.88 -0.65
CA ARG A 81 -9.19 9.44 -1.63
C ARG A 81 -9.42 8.02 -2.12
N PHE A 82 -9.77 7.10 -1.21
CA PHE A 82 -10.05 5.72 -1.55
C PHE A 82 -11.31 5.60 -2.43
N GLN A 83 -12.37 6.34 -2.10
CA GLN A 83 -13.58 6.44 -2.92
C GLN A 83 -13.30 7.05 -4.30
N ALA A 84 -12.50 8.10 -4.37
CA ALA A 84 -12.08 8.69 -5.65
C ALA A 84 -11.28 7.70 -6.52
N PHE A 85 -10.44 6.88 -5.89
CA PHE A 85 -9.72 5.81 -6.58
C PHE A 85 -10.67 4.74 -7.14
N LEU A 86 -11.63 4.25 -6.34
CA LEU A 86 -12.62 3.26 -6.78
C LEU A 86 -13.47 3.79 -7.94
N ALA A 87 -13.93 5.03 -7.86
CA ALA A 87 -14.71 5.67 -8.92
C ALA A 87 -13.91 5.80 -10.23
N ARG A 88 -12.63 6.18 -10.15
CA ARG A 88 -11.75 6.27 -11.33
C ARG A 88 -11.50 4.89 -11.94
N HIS A 89 -11.30 3.87 -11.10
CA HIS A 89 -11.07 2.51 -11.55
C HIS A 89 -12.30 1.88 -12.22
N GLN A 90 -13.50 2.16 -11.69
CA GLN A 90 -14.76 1.75 -12.32
C GLN A 90 -14.96 2.38 -13.70
N LYS A 91 -14.59 3.65 -13.88
CA LYS A 91 -14.65 4.29 -15.20
C LYS A 91 -13.71 3.63 -16.21
N ILE A 92 -12.49 3.29 -15.80
CA ILE A 92 -11.52 2.61 -16.68
C ILE A 92 -11.98 1.19 -17.03
N LYS A 93 -12.62 0.49 -16.08
CA LYS A 93 -13.18 -0.84 -16.29
C LYS A 93 -14.61 -0.83 -16.83
N ASN A 94 -15.16 0.34 -17.17
CA ASN A 94 -16.53 0.43 -17.65
C ASN A 94 -16.59 -0.21 -19.05
N ARG A 95 -17.13 -1.44 -19.06
CA ARG A 95 -17.25 -2.28 -20.24
C ARG A 95 -18.15 -1.64 -21.31
N GLU A 96 -19.16 -0.91 -20.91
CA GLU A 96 -20.11 -0.25 -21.81
C GLU A 96 -19.43 0.92 -22.53
N ALA A 97 -18.77 1.81 -21.79
CA ALA A 97 -17.98 2.91 -22.37
C ALA A 97 -16.87 2.40 -23.31
N HIS A 98 -16.25 1.26 -22.99
CA HIS A 98 -15.29 0.60 -23.87
C HIS A 98 -15.93 0.09 -25.18
N ILE A 99 -17.12 -0.51 -25.11
CA ILE A 99 -17.85 -0.99 -26.29
C ILE A 99 -18.30 0.19 -27.16
N GLU A 100 -18.82 1.26 -26.55
CA GLU A 100 -19.22 2.48 -27.26
C GLU A 100 -18.06 3.12 -27.99
N LEU A 101 -16.92 3.31 -27.31
CA LEU A 101 -15.72 3.89 -27.93
C LEU A 101 -15.22 3.01 -29.08
N ARG A 102 -15.21 1.68 -28.91
CA ARG A 102 -14.82 0.75 -29.97
C ARG A 102 -15.75 0.86 -31.18
N ASN A 103 -17.06 0.90 -30.96
CA ASN A 103 -18.03 1.01 -32.05
C ASN A 103 -17.91 2.36 -32.77
N ALA A 104 -17.73 3.46 -32.04
CA ALA A 104 -17.51 4.78 -32.62
C ALA A 104 -16.22 4.84 -33.47
N LEU A 105 -15.14 4.18 -33.03
CA LEU A 105 -13.91 4.07 -33.81
C LEU A 105 -14.10 3.25 -35.09
N ILE A 106 -14.87 2.16 -35.02
CA ILE A 106 -15.21 1.35 -36.19
C ILE A 106 -15.98 2.19 -37.22
N GLU A 107 -17.02 2.92 -36.79
CA GLU A 107 -17.80 3.80 -37.67
C GLU A 107 -16.97 4.91 -38.30
N HIS A 108 -16.06 5.52 -37.53
CA HIS A 108 -15.15 6.54 -38.04
C HIS A 108 -14.21 5.98 -39.12
N LEU A 109 -13.64 4.78 -38.91
CA LEU A 109 -12.77 4.12 -39.88
C LEU A 109 -13.52 3.72 -41.15
N TRP A 110 -14.75 3.20 -41.03
CA TRP A 110 -15.60 2.89 -42.18
C TRP A 110 -15.97 4.14 -42.97
N SER A 111 -16.30 5.23 -42.29
CA SER A 111 -16.62 6.51 -42.92
C SER A 111 -15.41 7.09 -43.69
N ALA A 112 -14.22 7.00 -43.09
CA ALA A 112 -12.97 7.43 -43.74
C ALA A 112 -12.59 6.56 -44.95
N TYR A 113 -12.80 5.25 -44.86
CA TYR A 113 -12.57 4.32 -45.97
C TYR A 113 -13.49 4.65 -47.16
N ASN A 114 -14.79 4.83 -46.90
CA ASN A 114 -15.78 5.16 -47.93
C ASN A 114 -15.54 6.55 -48.57
N GLN A 115 -14.93 7.49 -47.84
CA GLN A 115 -14.51 8.79 -48.40
C GLN A 115 -13.23 8.71 -49.24
N SER A 116 -12.44 7.63 -49.12
CA SER A 116 -11.22 7.40 -49.89
C SER A 116 -11.43 6.60 -51.18
N GLU A 117 -12.58 5.93 -51.32
CA GLU A 117 -12.98 5.17 -52.53
C GLU A 117 -13.89 5.96 -53.49
N ASN A 118 -14.28 7.18 -53.14
CA ASN A 118 -14.97 8.15 -54.01
C ASN A 118 -14.02 9.26 -54.45
#